data_AF-A0AAI8VPE7-F1
#
_entry.id   AF-A0AAI8VPE7-F1
#
_cell.length_a   1.000
_cell.length_b   1.000
_cell.length_c   1.000
_cell.angle_alpha   90.00
_cell.angle_beta   90.00
_cell.angle_gamma   90.00
#
_symmetry.space_group_name_H-M   'P 1'
#
loop_
_entity.id
_entity.type
_entity.pdbx_description
1 polymer ?
#
loop_
_entity_poly.entity_id
_entity_poly.type
_entity_poly.pdbx_seq_one_letter_code
_entity_poly.pdbx_strand_id
1 'polypeptide(L)'
;MPDAAQVNRSLGTIRTELEFLTSSGVLSPPQLQSIQAQLPQPNGQPSQCIDPRYAQGQQQFNPSQIAQQAQDPNNPAHPNNPKHHEWAKKLGSKFGNAALWGAGATFGSDMVNDAMNKF
;
A
#
# COMPACT_ATOMS: atom_id res chain seq x y z
N MET A 1 -15.87 -12.78 -3.44
CA MET A 1 -15.31 -12.18 -2.21
C MET A 1 -15.02 -13.31 -1.23
N PRO A 2 -13.85 -13.36 -0.57
CA PRO A 2 -13.61 -14.36 0.45
C PRO A 2 -14.69 -14.27 1.52
N ASP A 3 -15.20 -15.42 1.95
CA ASP A 3 -16.26 -15.48 2.96
C ASP A 3 -15.71 -14.98 4.31
N ALA A 4 -16.39 -14.02 4.93
CA ALA A 4 -15.91 -13.40 6.18
C ALA A 4 -15.74 -14.44 7.31
N ALA A 5 -16.54 -15.51 7.30
CA ALA A 5 -16.40 -16.60 8.27
C ALA A 5 -15.16 -17.46 7.97
N GLN A 6 -14.82 -17.67 6.69
CA GLN A 6 -13.55 -18.32 6.32
C GLN A 6 -12.35 -17.49 6.77
N VAL A 7 -12.37 -16.16 6.57
CA VAL A 7 -11.29 -15.26 7.02
C VAL A 7 -11.12 -15.34 8.54
N ASN A 8 -12.22 -15.23 9.30
CA ASN A 8 -12.18 -15.31 10.76
C ASN A 8 -11.69 -16.67 11.27
N ARG A 9 -12.08 -17.77 10.61
CA ARG A 9 -11.58 -19.11 10.93
C ARG A 9 -10.07 -19.20 10.70
N SER A 10 -9.58 -18.73 9.56
CA SER A 10 -8.14 -18.72 9.26
C SER A 10 -7.34 -17.88 10.27
N LEU A 11 -7.85 -16.71 10.65
CA LEU A 11 -7.22 -15.88 11.69
C LEU A 11 -7.20 -16.58 13.06
N GLY A 12 -8.25 -17.34 13.38
CA GLY A 12 -8.30 -18.19 14.58
C GLY A 12 -7.21 -19.26 14.55
N THR A 13 -7.11 -20.01 13.45
CA THR A 13 -6.06 -21.03 13.26
C THR A 13 -4.66 -20.42 13.43
N ILE A 14 -4.37 -19.30 12.78
CA ILE A 14 -3.06 -18.64 12.88
C ILE A 14 -2.72 -18.29 14.33
N ARG A 15 -3.67 -17.78 15.10
CA ARG A 15 -3.44 -17.44 16.52
C ARG A 15 -3.07 -18.66 17.35
N THR A 16 -3.79 -19.77 17.18
CA THR A 16 -3.51 -21.02 17.87
C THR A 16 -2.12 -21.58 17.51
N GLU A 17 -1.73 -21.52 16.25
CA GLU A 17 -0.39 -21.97 15.82
C GLU A 17 0.71 -21.08 16.41
N LEU A 18 0.52 -19.76 16.47
CA LEU A 18 1.49 -18.85 17.10
C LEU A 18 1.63 -19.08 18.61
N GLU A 19 0.53 -19.40 19.30
CA GLU A 19 0.54 -19.79 20.71
C GLU A 19 1.31 -21.11 20.92
N PHE A 20 1.13 -22.09 20.04
CA PHE A 20 1.90 -23.33 20.05
C PHE A 20 3.40 -23.11 19.80
N LEU A 21 3.75 -22.23 18.85
CA LEU A 21 5.16 -21.85 18.63
C LEU A 21 5.77 -21.13 19.83
N THR A 22 4.95 -20.39 20.59
CA THR A 22 5.38 -19.73 21.82
C THR A 22 5.59 -20.76 22.94
N SER A 23 4.68 -21.72 23.10
CA SER A 23 4.79 -22.78 24.13
C SER A 23 5.94 -23.75 23.86
N SER A 24 6.27 -23.99 22.60
CA SER A 24 7.45 -24.77 22.19
C SER A 24 8.78 -24.01 22.32
N GLY A 25 8.75 -22.73 22.71
CA GLY A 25 9.94 -21.92 22.93
C GLY A 25 10.63 -21.45 21.64
N VAL A 26 10.06 -21.74 20.47
CA VAL A 26 10.54 -21.25 19.17
C VAL A 26 10.28 -19.75 19.03
N LEU A 27 9.19 -19.29 19.63
CA LEU A 27 8.75 -17.90 19.59
C LEU A 27 8.75 -17.29 20.99
N SER A 28 9.34 -16.12 21.17
CA SER A 28 9.33 -15.42 22.45
C SER A 28 8.00 -14.67 22.68
N PRO A 29 7.53 -14.50 23.93
CA PRO A 29 6.29 -13.77 24.19
C PRO A 29 6.22 -12.35 23.58
N PRO A 30 7.31 -11.54 23.58
CA PRO A 30 7.30 -10.25 22.89
C PRO A 30 7.14 -10.37 21.37
N GLN A 31 7.69 -11.42 20.75
CA GLN A 31 7.50 -11.66 19.31
C GLN A 31 6.04 -12.02 19.01
N LEU A 32 5.38 -12.78 19.88
CA LEU A 32 3.96 -13.12 19.72
C LEU A 32 3.10 -11.85 19.67
N GLN A 33 3.33 -10.93 20.62
CA GLN A 33 2.61 -9.65 20.68
C GLN A 33 2.83 -8.82 19.41
N SER A 34 4.07 -8.76 18.91
CA SER A 34 4.39 -8.03 17.68
C SER A 34 3.69 -8.62 16.45
N ILE A 35 3.68 -9.95 16.31
CA ILE A 35 3.02 -10.61 15.18
C ILE A 35 1.50 -10.46 15.28
N GLN A 36 0.92 -10.62 16.47
CA GLN A 36 -0.52 -10.43 16.69
C GLN A 36 -0.98 -9.01 16.32
N ALA A 37 -0.17 -7.99 16.62
CA ALA A 37 -0.48 -6.60 16.23
C ALA A 37 -0.50 -6.39 14.71
N GLN A 38 0.28 -7.19 13.96
CA GLN A 38 0.37 -7.18 12.50
C GLN A 38 -0.68 -8.07 11.82
N LEU A 39 -1.47 -8.86 12.57
CA LEU A 39 -2.54 -9.68 11.98
C LEU A 39 -3.78 -8.84 11.68
N PRO A 40 -4.54 -9.14 10.60
CA PRO A 40 -5.79 -8.47 10.29
C PRO A 40 -6.81 -8.59 11.42
N GLN A 41 -7.67 -7.60 11.56
CA GLN A 41 -8.72 -7.64 12.58
C GLN A 41 -9.84 -8.60 12.13
N PRO A 42 -10.61 -9.16 13.09
CA PRO A 42 -11.83 -9.89 12.78
C PRO A 42 -12.72 -9.05 11.86
N ASN A 43 -13.40 -9.68 10.91
CA ASN A 43 -14.16 -9.03 9.84
C ASN A 43 -13.34 -8.55 8.63
N GLY A 44 -12.07 -8.97 8.52
CA GLY A 44 -11.24 -8.75 7.33
C GLY A 44 -10.69 -7.34 7.19
N GLN A 45 -10.72 -6.54 8.26
CA GLN A 45 -10.11 -5.21 8.26
C GLN A 45 -8.58 -5.35 8.30
N PRO A 46 -7.85 -4.58 7.47
CA PRO A 46 -6.40 -4.63 7.44
C PRO A 46 -5.79 -4.18 8.78
N SER A 47 -4.58 -4.66 9.04
CA SER A 47 -3.81 -4.32 10.22
C SER A 47 -3.33 -2.88 10.17
N GLN A 48 -3.49 -2.16 11.28
CA GLN A 48 -2.98 -0.79 11.42
C GLN A 48 -1.51 -0.75 11.83
N CYS A 49 -0.97 -1.87 12.31
CA CYS A 49 0.45 -2.03 12.59
C CYS A 49 1.13 -2.64 11.37
N ILE A 50 1.68 -1.78 10.51
CA ILE A 50 2.57 -2.17 9.42
C ILE A 50 3.98 -1.73 9.81
N ASP A 51 4.97 -2.61 9.63
CA ASP A 51 6.36 -2.25 9.87
C ASP A 51 6.77 -1.16 8.85
N PRO A 52 7.27 0.00 9.31
CA PRO A 52 7.67 1.11 8.44
C PRO A 52 8.66 0.70 7.34
N ARG A 53 9.45 -0.35 7.55
CA ARG A 53 10.38 -0.91 6.54
C ARG A 53 9.66 -1.43 5.31
N TYR A 54 8.44 -1.92 5.46
CA TYR A 54 7.61 -2.44 4.38
C TYR A 54 6.52 -1.44 3.92
N ALA A 55 6.22 -0.43 4.73
CA ALA A 55 5.30 0.66 4.37
C ALA A 55 5.82 1.54 3.21
N GLN A 56 7.14 1.69 3.09
CA GLN A 56 7.80 2.65 2.19
C GLN A 56 7.69 2.28 0.70
N GLY A 57 7.30 1.04 0.37
CA GLY A 57 7.14 0.58 -1.02
C GLY A 57 5.82 0.97 -1.69
N GLN A 58 4.86 1.51 -0.94
CA GLN A 58 3.51 1.82 -1.43
C GLN A 58 3.18 3.30 -1.22
N GLN A 59 4.03 4.21 -1.71
CA GLN A 59 3.49 5.51 -2.11
C GLN A 59 2.69 5.29 -3.39
N GLN A 60 1.45 4.85 -3.21
CA GLN A 60 0.50 4.66 -4.30
C GLN A 60 0.32 6.01 -5.00
N PHE A 61 0.84 6.11 -6.21
CA PHE A 61 0.62 7.26 -7.08
C PHE A 61 -0.88 7.30 -7.43
N ASN A 62 -1.62 8.22 -6.81
CA ASN A 62 -3.04 8.43 -7.10
C ASN A 62 -3.19 9.65 -8.03
N PRO A 63 -3.39 9.46 -9.35
CA PRO A 63 -3.46 10.55 -10.31
C PRO A 63 -4.64 11.50 -10.05
N SER A 64 -5.76 10.99 -9.53
CA SER A 64 -6.93 11.80 -9.18
C SER A 64 -6.66 12.77 -8.03
N GLN A 65 -5.89 12.35 -7.02
CA GLN A 65 -5.48 13.21 -5.91
C GLN A 65 -4.50 14.28 -6.35
N ILE A 66 -3.62 13.95 -7.29
CA ILE A 66 -2.67 14.91 -7.88
C ILE A 66 -3.40 15.99 -8.67
N ALA A 67 -4.39 15.60 -9.48
CA ALA A 67 -5.20 16.56 -10.24
C ALA A 67 -5.97 17.53 -9.33
N GLN A 68 -6.50 17.07 -8.18
CA GLN A 68 -7.16 17.93 -7.19
C GLN A 68 -6.16 18.87 -6.51
N GLN A 69 -4.97 18.37 -6.16
CA GLN A 69 -3.90 19.17 -5.56
C GLN A 69 -3.41 20.27 -6.51
N ALA A 70 -3.41 20.02 -7.82
CA ALA A 70 -3.03 21.01 -8.82
C ALA A 70 -4.03 22.18 -8.95
N GLN A 71 -5.22 22.08 -8.35
CA GLN A 71 -6.22 23.16 -8.32
C GLN A 71 -6.01 24.14 -7.17
N ASP A 72 -5.26 23.77 -6.12
CA ASP A 72 -5.01 24.64 -4.97
C ASP A 72 -3.78 25.54 -5.24
N PRO A 73 -3.93 26.88 -5.28
CA PRO A 73 -2.83 27.81 -5.56
C PRO A 73 -1.65 27.71 -4.59
N ASN A 74 -1.88 27.30 -3.34
CA ASN A 74 -0.85 27.15 -2.32
C ASN A 74 -0.16 25.79 -2.36
N ASN A 75 -0.67 24.85 -3.16
CA ASN A 75 -0.11 23.52 -3.28
C ASN A 75 1.05 23.49 -4.30
N PRO A 76 2.17 22.81 -4.01
CA PRO A 76 3.27 22.62 -4.96
C PRO A 76 2.87 21.95 -6.29
N ALA A 77 1.74 21.26 -6.36
CA ALA A 77 1.22 20.70 -7.60
C ALA A 77 0.62 21.75 -8.56
N HIS A 78 0.39 22.98 -8.10
CA HIS A 78 -0.18 24.05 -8.93
C HIS A 78 0.88 24.66 -9.86
N PRO A 79 0.59 24.86 -11.17
CA PRO A 79 1.57 25.32 -12.16
C PRO A 79 2.26 26.65 -11.82
N ASN A 80 1.53 27.54 -11.14
CA ASN A 80 2.05 28.88 -10.79
C ASN A 80 2.71 28.91 -9.40
N ASN A 81 2.86 27.78 -8.70
CA ASN A 81 3.50 27.76 -7.39
C ASN A 81 5.03 27.80 -7.55
N PRO A 82 5.77 28.63 -6.79
CA PRO A 82 7.24 28.70 -6.86
C PRO A 82 7.93 27.35 -6.56
N LYS A 83 7.26 26.43 -5.85
CA LYS A 83 7.77 25.09 -5.54
C LYS A 83 7.35 24.02 -6.56
N HIS A 84 6.67 24.39 -7.64
CA HIS A 84 6.20 23.47 -8.67
C HIS A 84 7.33 22.70 -9.35
N HIS A 85 8.45 23.35 -9.62
CA HIS A 85 9.63 22.69 -10.20
C HIS A 85 10.21 21.60 -9.29
N GLU A 86 10.27 21.84 -7.99
CA GLU A 86 10.75 20.84 -7.02
C GLU A 86 9.77 19.68 -6.88
N TRP A 87 8.47 19.97 -6.92
CA TRP A 87 7.43 18.95 -6.92
C TRP A 87 7.49 18.07 -8.18
N ALA A 88 7.61 18.67 -9.37
CA ALA A 88 7.74 17.94 -10.63
C ALA A 88 9.02 17.09 -10.66
N LYS A 89 10.15 17.59 -10.14
CA LYS A 89 11.38 16.81 -9.96
C LYS A 89 11.18 15.60 -9.03
N LYS A 90 10.48 15.78 -7.90
CA LYS A 90 10.19 14.69 -6.96
C LYS A 90 9.27 13.63 -7.58
N LEU A 91 8.28 14.03 -8.37
CA LEU A 91 7.47 13.09 -9.15
C LEU A 91 8.32 12.33 -10.17
N GLY A 92 9.09 13.04 -11.00
CA GLY A 92 9.96 12.42 -12.00
C GLY A 92 10.99 11.46 -11.39
N SER A 93 11.58 11.80 -10.24
CA SER A 93 12.50 10.93 -9.51
C SER A 93 11.84 9.65 -8.99
N LYS A 94 10.57 9.72 -8.55
CA LYS A 94 9.79 8.53 -8.16
C LYS A 94 9.50 7.62 -9.35
N PHE A 95 9.13 8.18 -10.50
CA PHE A 95 8.94 7.42 -11.75
C PHE A 95 10.26 6.82 -12.27
N GLY A 96 11.36 7.56 -12.20
CA GLY A 96 12.68 7.09 -12.63
C GLY A 96 13.23 5.95 -11.77
N ASN A 97 13.06 6.02 -10.45
CA ASN A 97 13.41 4.90 -9.57
C ASN A 97 12.50 3.68 -9.81
N ALA A 98 11.22 3.89 -10.13
CA ALA A 98 10.28 2.80 -10.43
C ALA A 98 10.63 2.04 -11.73
N ALA A 99 11.17 2.75 -12.74
CA ALA A 99 11.70 2.13 -13.96
C ALA A 99 12.95 1.28 -13.69
N LEU A 100 13.81 1.70 -12.75
CA LEU A 100 15.04 0.99 -12.39
C LEU A 100 14.78 -0.27 -11.56
N TRP A 101 13.71 -0.31 -10.76
CA TRP A 101 13.33 -1.43 -9.89
C TRP A 101 12.31 -2.40 -10.51
N GLY A 102 12.02 -2.32 -11.81
CA GLY A 102 11.17 -3.31 -12.49
C GLY A 102 9.66 -3.18 -12.20
N ALA A 103 9.19 -2.04 -11.69
CA ALA A 103 7.75 -1.72 -11.58
C ALA A 103 7.19 -1.13 -12.88
N GLY A 104 7.68 -1.61 -14.03
CA GLY A 104 7.48 -1.03 -15.36
C GLY A 104 6.43 -1.72 -16.24
N ALA A 105 5.35 -2.29 -15.68
CA ALA A 105 4.36 -3.01 -16.50
C ALA A 105 2.87 -2.86 -16.10
N THR A 106 2.48 -1.98 -15.18
CA THR A 106 1.05 -1.82 -14.78
C THR A 106 0.43 -0.47 -15.09
N PHE A 107 1.12 0.40 -15.83
CA PHE A 107 0.51 1.60 -16.43
C PHE A 107 0.49 1.43 -17.94
N GLY A 108 -0.48 0.67 -18.46
CA GLY A 108 -0.58 0.49 -19.91
C GLY A 108 -1.68 -0.42 -20.46
N SER A 109 -2.34 -1.27 -19.65
CA SER A 109 -3.37 -2.18 -20.17
C SER A 109 -4.79 -1.59 -20.12
N ASP A 110 -5.12 -0.76 -19.13
CA ASP A 110 -6.52 -0.38 -18.89
C ASP A 110 -6.93 0.94 -19.58
N MET A 111 -5.97 1.74 -20.07
CA MET A 111 -6.28 2.99 -20.80
C MET A 111 -6.51 2.77 -22.29
N VAL A 112 -5.94 1.71 -22.88
CA VAL A 112 -6.19 1.37 -24.30
C VAL A 112 -7.50 0.62 -24.51
N ASN A 113 -7.98 -0.13 -23.50
CA ASN A 113 -9.27 -0.81 -23.60
C ASN A 113 -10.47 0.17 -23.60
N ASP A 114 -10.34 1.33 -22.94
CA ASP A 114 -11.39 2.37 -22.91
C ASP A 114 -11.37 3.29 -24.15
N ALA A 115 -10.22 3.40 -24.83
CA ALA A 115 -10.09 4.13 -26.09
C ALA A 115 -10.58 3.33 -27.33
N MET A 116 -10.59 1.99 -27.26
CA MET A 116 -11.03 1.13 -28.37
C MET A 116 -12.54 0.81 -28.36
N ASN A 117 -13.24 1.04 -27.24
CA ASN A 117 -14.67 0.76 -27.10
C ASN A 117 -15.56 2.00 -27.36
N LYS A 118 -14.98 3.04 -27.99
CA LYS A 118 -15.66 4.30 -28.34
C LYS A 118 -15.56 4.67 -29.83
N PHE A 119 -15.27 3.71 -30.68
CA PHE A 119 -15.55 3.72 -32.12
C PHE A 119 -16.22 2.39 -32.50
#